data_AF-A0A2T4BYX9-F1
#
_entry.id   AF-A0A2T4BYX9-F1
#
_cell.length_a   1.000
_cell.length_b   1.000
_cell.length_c   1.000
_cell.angle_alpha   90.00
_cell.angle_beta   90.00
_cell.angle_gamma   90.00
#
_symmetry.space_group_name_H-M   'P 1'
#
loop_
_entity.id
_entity.type
_entity.pdbx_description
1 polymer ?
#
loop_
_entity_poly.entity_id
_entity_poly.type
_entity_poly.pdbx_seq_one_letter_code
_entity_poly.pdbx_strand_id
1 'polypeptide(L)'
;MAGGTKRDYDGNARKKTAQQLPRGRFHSMFENIRDELDEHYDRRERVIKASRDVTAQSKKIIFTLQRVKELNKDFPEDIQQDVDTRLKEIAKLLSPIAADVQSINRYRYGYSLKCLEELVEALSFAHYLRHQKVITLEESQAATPADVMLTPHDYMYGLFDLFGELMRFATVTTAQSGKLVGDHERNILSDIQELGCSFE
;
A
#
# COMPACT_ATOMS: atom_id res chain seq x y z
N MET A 1 27.13 -5.33 -9.05
CA MET A 1 26.95 -4.44 -7.88
C MET A 1 27.95 -4.88 -6.81
N ALA A 2 28.78 -3.98 -6.28
CA ALA A 2 29.81 -4.34 -5.31
C ALA A 2 29.16 -4.62 -3.93
N GLY A 3 29.15 -5.88 -3.50
CA GLY A 3 28.63 -6.29 -2.20
C GLY A 3 29.29 -5.57 -1.02
N GLY A 4 28.51 -5.34 0.04
CA GLY A 4 28.94 -4.60 1.23
C GLY A 4 30.23 -5.11 1.86
N THR A 5 31.12 -4.20 2.25
CA THR A 5 32.40 -4.55 2.87
C THR A 5 32.19 -4.93 4.34
N LYS A 6 32.47 -6.21 4.70
CA LYS A 6 32.44 -6.67 6.10
C LYS A 6 33.48 -5.90 6.93
N ARG A 7 33.07 -5.37 8.08
CA ARG A 7 33.91 -4.63 9.03
C ARG A 7 34.23 -5.50 10.25
N ASP A 8 35.34 -5.23 10.93
CA ASP A 8 35.68 -5.86 12.21
C ASP A 8 34.98 -5.17 13.40
N TYR A 9 35.25 -5.66 14.61
CA TYR A 9 34.68 -5.15 15.86
C TYR A 9 34.99 -3.66 16.08
N ASP A 10 36.14 -3.18 15.57
CA ASP A 10 36.57 -1.78 15.67
C ASP A 10 36.08 -0.92 14.49
N GLY A 11 35.21 -1.47 13.63
CA GLY A 11 34.60 -0.76 12.51
C GLY A 11 35.52 -0.56 11.30
N ASN A 12 36.72 -1.15 11.30
CA ASN A 12 37.64 -1.11 10.18
C ASN A 12 37.22 -2.10 9.10
N ALA A 13 37.52 -1.78 7.84
CA ALA A 13 37.31 -2.70 6.73
C ALA A 13 38.17 -3.95 6.96
N ARG A 14 37.52 -5.10 7.14
CA ARG A 14 38.22 -6.36 7.42
C ARG A 14 39.05 -6.70 6.19
N LYS A 15 40.38 -6.81 6.33
CA LYS A 15 41.24 -7.27 5.23
C LYS A 15 40.68 -8.60 4.73
N LYS A 16 40.30 -8.68 3.44
CA LYS A 16 39.96 -9.96 2.80
C LYS A 16 41.23 -10.81 2.81
N THR A 17 41.43 -11.59 3.86
CA THR A 17 42.35 -12.71 3.82
C THR A 17 41.72 -13.68 2.82
N ALA A 18 42.18 -13.65 1.58
CA ALA A 18 41.82 -14.65 0.58
C ALA A 18 42.49 -15.98 0.96
N GLN A 19 42.07 -16.56 2.08
CA GLN A 19 42.25 -17.99 2.29
C GLN A 19 41.41 -18.64 1.19
N GLN A 20 42.07 -19.18 0.18
CA GLN A 20 41.46 -20.10 -0.77
C GLN A 20 41.01 -21.32 0.04
N LEU A 21 39.80 -21.25 0.58
CA LEU A 21 39.11 -22.40 1.13
C LEU A 21 39.04 -23.45 0.01
N PRO A 22 39.27 -24.74 0.30
CA PRO A 22 39.28 -25.78 -0.72
C PRO A 22 37.94 -25.77 -1.47
N ARG A 23 38.01 -25.50 -2.78
CA ARG A 23 36.84 -25.46 -3.66
C ARG A 23 36.41 -26.88 -4.00
N GLY A 24 35.40 -27.38 -3.28
CA GLY A 24 34.78 -28.67 -3.58
C GLY A 24 34.01 -28.67 -4.90
N ARG A 25 33.63 -29.85 -5.40
CA ARG A 25 32.91 -30.04 -6.67
C ARG A 25 31.59 -29.28 -6.82
N PHE A 26 30.99 -28.86 -5.70
CA PHE A 26 29.71 -28.13 -5.65
C PHE A 26 29.89 -26.63 -5.41
N HIS A 27 31.12 -26.12 -5.31
CA HIS A 27 31.36 -24.73 -4.91
C HIS A 27 30.71 -23.71 -5.84
N SER A 28 30.78 -23.92 -7.16
CA SER A 28 30.12 -23.07 -8.16
C SER A 28 28.59 -23.08 -8.03
N MET A 29 27.99 -24.23 -7.72
CA MET A 29 26.55 -24.35 -7.45
C MET A 29 26.16 -23.49 -6.24
N PHE A 30 26.93 -23.54 -5.15
CA PHE A 30 26.66 -22.71 -3.97
C PHE A 30 26.93 -21.21 -4.20
N GLU A 31 27.90 -20.85 -5.05
CA GLU A 31 28.12 -19.45 -5.45
C GLU A 31 26.91 -18.90 -6.22
N ASN A 32 26.37 -19.66 -7.19
CA ASN A 32 25.18 -19.25 -7.93
C ASN A 32 23.95 -19.12 -7.02
N ILE A 33 23.73 -20.08 -6.10
CA ILE A 33 22.62 -20.02 -5.13
C ILE A 33 22.77 -18.80 -4.22
N ARG A 34 23.99 -18.50 -3.75
CA ARG A 34 24.25 -17.31 -2.94
C ARG A 34 23.89 -16.05 -3.72
N ASP A 35 24.37 -15.92 -4.95
CA ASP A 35 24.16 -14.72 -5.75
C ASP A 35 22.65 -14.50 -6.05
N GLU A 36 21.89 -15.58 -6.31
CA GLU A 36 20.43 -15.52 -6.47
C GLU A 36 19.70 -15.10 -5.18
N LEU A 37 20.12 -15.65 -4.03
CA LEU A 37 19.56 -15.29 -2.72
C LEU A 37 19.85 -13.83 -2.36
N ASP A 38 21.08 -13.36 -2.60
CA ASP A 38 21.48 -11.98 -2.35
C ASP A 38 20.61 -11.02 -3.19
N GLU A 39 20.42 -11.30 -4.49
CA GLU A 39 19.53 -10.50 -5.34
C GLU A 39 18.06 -10.52 -4.87
N HIS A 40 17.58 -11.67 -4.41
CA HIS A 40 16.24 -11.79 -3.82
C HIS A 40 16.10 -10.93 -2.55
N TYR A 41 17.08 -10.94 -1.65
CA TYR A 41 17.04 -10.12 -0.43
C TYR A 41 17.12 -8.63 -0.75
N ASP A 42 17.95 -8.22 -1.70
CA ASP A 42 18.04 -6.83 -2.16
C ASP A 42 16.72 -6.34 -2.76
N ARG A 43 16.05 -7.18 -3.57
CA ARG A 43 14.68 -6.90 -4.09
C ARG A 43 13.68 -6.74 -2.96
N ARG A 44 13.63 -7.70 -2.03
CA ARG A 44 12.70 -7.67 -0.89
C ARG A 44 12.89 -6.41 -0.04
N GLU A 45 14.13 -6.00 0.20
CA GLU A 45 14.41 -4.79 0.98
C GLU A 45 13.93 -3.51 0.26
N ARG A 46 14.07 -3.43 -1.07
CA ARG A 46 13.49 -2.32 -1.86
C ARG A 46 11.97 -2.28 -1.73
N VAL A 47 11.32 -3.44 -1.86
CA VAL A 47 9.86 -3.57 -1.73
C VAL A 47 9.39 -3.14 -0.34
N ILE A 48 10.06 -3.58 0.73
CA ILE A 48 9.70 -3.22 2.12
C ILE A 48 9.81 -1.71 2.34
N LYS A 49 10.87 -1.08 1.85
CA LYS A 49 11.06 0.38 1.98
C LYS A 49 9.96 1.15 1.27
N ALA A 50 9.71 0.82 0.00
CA ALA A 50 8.65 1.43 -0.77
C ALA A 50 7.27 1.20 -0.11
N SER A 51 6.99 -0.02 0.36
CA SER A 51 5.74 -0.34 1.05
C SER A 51 5.51 0.54 2.27
N ARG A 52 6.53 0.73 3.13
CA ARG A 52 6.41 1.58 4.30
C ARG A 52 6.03 3.02 3.94
N ASP A 53 6.68 3.57 2.92
CA ASP A 53 6.46 4.95 2.50
C ASP A 53 5.11 5.13 1.79
N VAL A 54 4.66 4.13 1.01
CA VAL A 54 3.33 4.12 0.40
C VAL A 54 2.25 4.08 1.47
N THR A 55 2.35 3.19 2.46
CA THR A 55 1.42 3.16 3.61
C THR A 55 1.34 4.53 4.29
N ALA A 56 2.48 5.20 4.49
CA ALA A 56 2.50 6.52 5.10
C ALA A 56 1.79 7.59 4.23
N GLN A 57 1.84 7.50 2.90
CA GLN A 57 1.11 8.41 2.02
C GLN A 57 -0.38 8.07 1.96
N SER A 58 -0.76 6.79 1.88
CA SER A 58 -2.15 6.34 1.92
C SER A 58 -2.87 6.81 3.18
N LYS A 59 -2.23 6.68 4.36
CA LYS A 59 -2.77 7.22 5.63
C LYS A 59 -3.01 8.72 5.58
N LYS A 60 -2.11 9.47 4.95
CA LYS A 60 -2.30 10.91 4.81
C LYS A 60 -3.45 11.25 3.87
N ILE A 61 -3.68 10.46 2.82
CA ILE A 61 -4.89 10.57 1.98
C ILE A 61 -6.13 10.36 2.86
N ILE A 62 -6.18 9.27 3.64
CA ILE A 62 -7.29 8.97 4.55
C ILE A 62 -7.55 10.13 5.52
N PHE A 63 -6.51 10.63 6.20
CA PHE A 63 -6.67 11.78 7.11
C PHE A 63 -7.16 13.05 6.43
N THR A 64 -6.72 13.30 5.20
CA THR A 64 -7.21 14.43 4.40
C THR A 64 -8.68 14.24 4.03
N LEU A 65 -9.09 13.05 3.64
CA LEU A 65 -10.46 12.70 3.31
C LEU A 65 -11.41 12.77 4.53
N GLN A 66 -10.91 12.48 5.73
CA GLN A 66 -11.66 12.66 6.98
C GLN A 66 -12.11 14.13 7.23
N ARG A 67 -11.57 15.10 6.48
CA ARG A 67 -11.98 16.51 6.56
C ARG A 67 -13.17 16.86 5.66
N VAL A 68 -13.54 15.99 4.72
CA VAL A 68 -14.71 16.18 3.84
C VAL A 68 -15.97 16.31 4.69
N LYS A 69 -16.96 17.07 4.20
CA LYS A 69 -18.19 17.37 4.94
C LYS A 69 -19.45 16.85 4.27
N GLU A 70 -19.40 16.65 2.96
CA GLU A 70 -20.55 16.28 2.15
C GLU A 70 -20.23 14.97 1.43
N LEU A 71 -21.23 14.09 1.36
CA LEU A 71 -21.17 12.87 0.57
C LEU A 71 -21.73 13.13 -0.83
N ASN A 72 -21.35 12.28 -1.78
CA ASN A 72 -21.86 12.28 -3.15
C ASN A 72 -21.62 13.61 -3.90
N LYS A 73 -20.49 14.25 -3.61
CA LYS A 73 -20.05 15.50 -4.24
C LYS A 73 -18.55 15.43 -4.52
N ASP A 74 -18.10 16.24 -5.47
CA ASP A 74 -16.68 16.44 -5.69
C ASP A 74 -15.99 17.09 -4.49
N PHE A 75 -14.71 16.76 -4.33
CA PHE A 75 -13.91 17.33 -3.26
C PHE A 75 -13.64 18.81 -3.50
N PRO A 76 -13.58 19.62 -2.42
CA PRO A 76 -12.98 20.94 -2.46
C PRO A 76 -11.59 20.92 -3.08
N GLU A 77 -11.21 22.00 -3.76
CA GLU A 77 -9.97 22.07 -4.52
C GLU A 77 -8.71 21.78 -3.66
N ASP A 78 -8.68 22.26 -2.42
CA ASP A 78 -7.54 22.03 -1.50
C ASP A 78 -7.38 20.55 -1.14
N ILE A 79 -8.50 19.86 -0.89
CA ILE A 79 -8.53 18.42 -0.61
C ILE A 79 -8.11 17.64 -1.86
N GLN A 80 -8.67 17.99 -3.01
CA GLN A 80 -8.35 17.33 -4.28
C GLN A 80 -6.86 17.45 -4.61
N GLN A 81 -6.29 18.66 -4.49
CA GLN A 81 -4.86 18.89 -4.74
C GLN A 81 -3.96 18.07 -3.80
N ASP A 82 -4.31 17.94 -2.52
CA ASP A 82 -3.53 17.15 -1.57
C ASP A 82 -3.60 15.65 -1.89
N VAL A 83 -4.79 15.13 -2.23
CA VAL A 83 -4.97 13.73 -2.67
C VAL A 83 -4.14 13.46 -3.93
N ASP A 84 -4.24 14.31 -4.95
CA ASP A 84 -3.50 14.16 -6.20
C ASP A 84 -1.98 14.22 -5.98
N THR A 85 -1.52 15.10 -5.09
CA THR A 85 -0.11 15.19 -4.72
C THR A 85 0.37 13.90 -4.08
N ARG A 86 -0.40 13.32 -3.17
CA ARG A 86 -0.05 12.06 -2.51
C ARG A 86 -0.06 10.87 -3.46
N LEU A 87 -1.05 10.80 -4.35
CA LEU A 87 -1.10 9.76 -5.39
C LEU A 87 0.11 9.85 -6.34
N LYS A 88 0.56 11.06 -6.70
CA LYS A 88 1.80 11.26 -7.47
C LYS A 88 3.04 10.78 -6.70
N GLU A 89 3.12 11.00 -5.39
CA GLU A 89 4.22 10.48 -4.57
C GLU A 89 4.18 8.95 -4.48
N ILE A 90 2.99 8.36 -4.32
CA ILE A 90 2.80 6.89 -4.35
C ILE A 90 3.26 6.32 -5.70
N ALA A 91 2.93 6.98 -6.81
CA ALA A 91 3.40 6.60 -8.14
C ALA A 91 4.93 6.52 -8.21
N LYS A 92 5.62 7.53 -7.67
CA LYS A 92 7.09 7.59 -7.63
C LYS A 92 7.70 6.51 -6.75
N LEU A 93 7.01 6.06 -5.71
CA LEU A 93 7.47 5.01 -4.80
C LEU A 93 7.25 3.61 -5.38
N LEU A 94 6.13 3.39 -6.07
CA LEU A 94 5.78 2.08 -6.65
C LEU A 94 6.47 1.82 -7.99
N SER A 95 6.64 2.85 -8.84
CA SER A 95 7.21 2.67 -10.19
C SER A 95 8.58 1.98 -10.20
N PRO A 96 9.54 2.32 -9.30
CA PRO A 96 10.85 1.68 -9.28
C PRO A 96 10.83 0.20 -8.89
N ILE A 97 9.81 -0.26 -8.16
CA ILE A 97 9.67 -1.66 -7.73
C ILE A 97 8.70 -2.46 -8.61
N ALA A 98 8.03 -1.82 -9.58
CA ALA A 98 7.00 -2.46 -10.41
C ALA A 98 7.52 -3.73 -11.08
N ALA A 99 8.70 -3.69 -11.69
CA ALA A 99 9.34 -4.85 -12.33
C ALA A 99 9.76 -5.94 -11.32
N ASP A 100 10.15 -5.55 -10.10
CA ASP A 100 10.56 -6.49 -9.05
C ASP A 100 9.39 -7.36 -8.56
N VAL A 101 8.15 -6.88 -8.73
CA VAL A 101 6.92 -7.50 -8.18
C VAL A 101 5.98 -8.06 -9.25
N GLN A 102 6.45 -8.28 -10.48
CA GLN A 102 5.66 -8.89 -11.55
C GLN A 102 5.55 -10.41 -11.42
N SER A 103 4.52 -10.99 -12.06
CA SER A 103 4.33 -12.44 -12.18
C SER A 103 4.42 -13.16 -10.82
N ILE A 104 5.23 -14.22 -10.71
CA ILE A 104 5.39 -15.00 -9.48
C ILE A 104 5.91 -14.18 -8.29
N ASN A 105 6.70 -13.12 -8.56
CA ASN A 105 7.21 -12.27 -7.49
C ASN A 105 6.12 -11.47 -6.81
N ARG A 106 4.99 -11.21 -7.49
CA ARG A 106 3.85 -10.54 -6.89
C ARG A 106 3.34 -11.27 -5.65
N TYR A 107 3.26 -12.59 -5.75
CA TYR A 107 2.83 -13.46 -4.67
C TYR A 107 3.97 -13.73 -3.68
N ARG A 108 5.20 -13.88 -4.16
CA ARG A 108 6.39 -14.06 -3.31
C ARG A 108 6.56 -12.92 -2.30
N TYR A 109 6.29 -11.69 -2.73
CA TYR A 109 6.42 -10.49 -1.91
C TYR A 109 5.08 -9.99 -1.36
N GLY A 110 4.00 -10.79 -1.40
CA GLY A 110 2.66 -10.36 -0.95
C GLY A 110 2.66 -9.73 0.44
N TYR A 111 3.29 -10.39 1.43
CA TYR A 111 3.43 -9.84 2.78
C TYR A 111 4.25 -8.53 2.84
N SER A 112 5.22 -8.37 1.94
CA SER A 112 6.06 -7.15 1.87
C SER A 112 5.35 -6.01 1.14
N LEU A 113 4.23 -6.28 0.46
CA LEU A 113 3.43 -5.32 -0.31
C LEU A 113 2.11 -4.95 0.36
N LYS A 114 1.96 -5.19 1.66
CA LYS A 114 0.76 -4.81 2.44
C LYS A 114 0.35 -3.34 2.30
N CYS A 115 1.24 -2.47 1.84
CA CYS A 115 0.87 -1.11 1.46
C CYS A 115 -0.27 -1.01 0.44
N LEU A 116 -0.50 -2.05 -0.36
CA LEU A 116 -1.58 -2.08 -1.34
C LEU A 116 -2.95 -2.23 -0.66
N GLU A 117 -3.04 -2.93 0.48
CA GLU A 117 -4.25 -2.98 1.31
C GLU A 117 -4.62 -1.55 1.76
N GLU A 118 -3.67 -0.82 2.33
CA GLU A 118 -3.85 0.57 2.77
C GLU A 118 -4.13 1.54 1.60
N LEU A 119 -3.52 1.31 0.43
CA LEU A 119 -3.83 2.09 -0.77
C LEU A 119 -5.26 1.84 -1.23
N VAL A 120 -5.74 0.60 -1.23
CA VAL A 120 -7.14 0.29 -1.56
C VAL A 120 -8.07 0.94 -0.55
N GLU A 121 -7.76 0.92 0.75
CA GLU A 121 -8.54 1.63 1.77
C GLU A 121 -8.67 3.13 1.44
N ALA A 122 -7.56 3.79 1.12
CA ALA A 122 -7.56 5.21 0.74
C ALA A 122 -8.38 5.50 -0.53
N LEU A 123 -8.22 4.67 -1.58
CA LEU A 123 -8.93 4.82 -2.85
C LEU A 123 -10.43 4.55 -2.69
N SER A 124 -10.79 3.50 -1.95
CA SER A 124 -12.17 3.13 -1.67
C SER A 124 -12.87 4.16 -0.81
N PHE A 125 -12.17 4.76 0.17
CA PHE A 125 -12.73 5.86 0.96
C PHE A 125 -12.98 7.09 0.09
N ALA A 126 -12.04 7.47 -0.77
CA ALA A 126 -12.22 8.56 -1.71
C ALA A 126 -13.42 8.33 -2.64
N HIS A 127 -13.53 7.12 -3.19
CA HIS A 127 -14.61 6.74 -4.09
C HIS A 127 -15.97 6.77 -3.38
N TYR A 128 -16.05 6.21 -2.17
CA TYR A 128 -17.27 6.23 -1.37
C TYR A 128 -17.71 7.66 -1.05
N LEU A 129 -16.80 8.54 -0.61
CA LEU A 129 -17.16 9.93 -0.31
C LEU A 129 -17.72 10.67 -1.53
N ARG A 130 -17.16 10.42 -2.73
CA ARG A 130 -17.56 11.09 -3.97
C ARG A 130 -18.81 10.50 -4.64
N HIS A 131 -19.04 9.19 -4.49
CA HIS A 131 -20.08 8.48 -5.27
C HIS A 131 -21.09 7.70 -4.42
N GLN A 132 -20.87 7.59 -3.11
CA GLN A 132 -21.60 6.71 -2.19
C GLN A 132 -21.72 5.29 -2.76
N LYS A 133 -20.61 4.74 -3.25
CA LYS A 133 -20.53 3.37 -3.79
C LYS A 133 -19.19 2.76 -3.41
N VAL A 134 -19.20 1.44 -3.21
CA VAL A 134 -17.96 0.68 -3.10
C VAL A 134 -17.29 0.65 -4.47
N ILE A 135 -16.01 1.01 -4.50
CA ILE A 135 -15.16 0.90 -5.69
C ILE A 135 -14.96 -0.58 -6.02
N THR A 136 -14.97 -0.98 -7.29
CA THR A 136 -14.67 -2.37 -7.64
C THR A 136 -13.16 -2.65 -7.61
N LEU A 137 -12.77 -3.93 -7.69
CA LEU A 137 -11.36 -4.31 -7.82
C LEU A 137 -10.74 -3.73 -9.12
N GLU A 138 -11.49 -3.76 -10.22
CA GLU A 138 -11.04 -3.23 -11.52
C GLU A 138 -10.85 -1.71 -11.48
N GLU A 139 -11.79 -0.99 -10.84
CA GLU A 139 -11.68 0.45 -10.63
C GLU A 139 -10.51 0.79 -9.70
N SER A 140 -10.30 0.00 -8.65
CA SER A 140 -9.16 0.14 -7.74
C SER A 140 -7.82 -0.10 -8.46
N GLN A 141 -7.77 -1.12 -9.33
CA GLN A 141 -6.61 -1.41 -10.16
C GLN A 141 -6.32 -0.28 -11.15
N ALA A 142 -7.36 0.31 -11.76
CA ALA A 142 -7.22 1.44 -12.67
C ALA A 142 -6.79 2.73 -11.95
N ALA A 143 -7.21 2.92 -10.69
CA ALA A 143 -6.83 4.05 -9.86
C ALA A 143 -5.45 3.90 -9.18
N THR A 144 -4.87 2.69 -9.18
CA THR A 144 -3.53 2.44 -8.66
C THR A 144 -2.48 3.12 -9.54
N PRO A 145 -1.65 4.04 -9.03
CA PRO A 145 -0.83 4.92 -9.87
C PRO A 145 0.51 4.28 -10.27
N ALA A 146 0.52 2.96 -10.54
CA ALA A 146 1.69 2.22 -11.01
C ALA A 146 1.27 0.87 -11.59
N ASP A 147 2.14 0.27 -12.42
CA ASP A 147 1.96 -1.09 -12.95
C ASP A 147 2.29 -2.14 -11.87
N VAL A 148 1.41 -2.22 -10.86
CA VAL A 148 1.46 -3.21 -9.79
C VAL A 148 0.07 -3.83 -9.69
N MET A 149 0.03 -5.16 -9.79
CA MET A 149 -1.22 -5.92 -9.73
C MET A 149 -1.80 -5.89 -8.30
N LEU A 150 -3.06 -5.48 -8.17
CA LEU A 150 -3.87 -5.71 -6.99
C LEU A 150 -4.43 -7.13 -7.03
N THR A 151 -4.21 -7.88 -5.95
CA THR A 151 -4.86 -9.18 -5.77
C THR A 151 -6.24 -8.98 -5.16
N PRO A 152 -7.15 -9.97 -5.29
CA PRO A 152 -8.40 -9.97 -4.54
C PRO A 152 -8.18 -9.87 -3.02
N HIS A 153 -7.06 -10.39 -2.51
CA HIS A 153 -6.68 -10.29 -1.10
C HIS A 153 -6.43 -8.84 -0.70
N ASP A 154 -5.55 -8.11 -1.40
CA ASP A 154 -5.28 -6.70 -1.06
C ASP A 154 -6.56 -5.86 -1.10
N TYR A 155 -7.42 -6.13 -2.09
CA TYR A 155 -8.70 -5.44 -2.22
C TYR A 155 -9.65 -5.72 -1.07
N MET A 156 -9.87 -7.00 -0.73
CA MET A 156 -10.78 -7.38 0.34
C MET A 156 -10.32 -6.82 1.69
N TYR A 157 -9.03 -6.91 2.03
CA TYR A 157 -8.54 -6.39 3.31
C TYR A 157 -8.59 -4.86 3.36
N GLY A 158 -8.21 -4.17 2.29
CA GLY A 158 -8.37 -2.71 2.23
C GLY A 158 -9.84 -2.27 2.34
N LEU A 159 -10.76 -3.03 1.74
CA LEU A 159 -12.20 -2.77 1.86
C LEU A 159 -12.73 -3.07 3.26
N PHE A 160 -12.19 -4.06 3.97
CA PHE A 160 -12.58 -4.32 5.36
C PHE A 160 -12.08 -3.24 6.32
N ASP A 161 -10.87 -2.73 6.11
CA ASP A 161 -10.33 -1.63 6.91
C ASP A 161 -11.11 -0.32 6.67
N LEU A 162 -11.62 -0.08 5.45
CA LEU A 162 -12.47 1.07 5.11
C LEU A 162 -13.65 1.25 6.08
N PHE A 163 -14.29 0.16 6.53
CA PHE A 163 -15.43 0.27 7.46
C PHE A 163 -15.05 1.01 8.74
N GLY A 164 -13.82 0.82 9.23
CA GLY A 164 -13.28 1.56 10.37
C GLY A 164 -13.25 3.06 10.11
N GLU A 165 -12.78 3.47 8.93
CA GLU A 165 -12.70 4.88 8.54
C GLU A 165 -14.08 5.49 8.25
N LEU A 166 -15.05 4.71 7.73
CA LEU A 166 -16.44 5.16 7.58
C LEU A 166 -17.12 5.39 8.92
N MET A 167 -16.96 4.48 9.88
CA MET A 167 -17.47 4.67 11.25
C MET A 167 -16.85 5.91 11.91
N ARG A 168 -15.54 6.09 11.75
CA ARG A 168 -14.83 7.27 12.24
C ARG A 168 -15.38 8.55 11.61
N PHE A 169 -15.54 8.56 10.28
CA PHE A 169 -16.10 9.69 9.55
C PHE A 169 -17.48 10.04 10.08
N ALA A 170 -18.40 9.08 10.12
CA ALA A 170 -19.76 9.25 10.62
C ALA A 170 -19.79 9.84 12.04
N THR A 171 -18.94 9.34 12.94
CA THR A 171 -18.87 9.81 14.34
C THR A 171 -18.40 11.26 14.41
N VAL A 172 -17.31 11.58 13.72
CA VAL A 172 -16.70 12.92 13.74
C VAL A 172 -17.62 13.95 13.10
N THR A 173 -18.21 13.63 11.95
CA THR A 173 -19.11 14.56 11.25
C THR A 173 -20.39 14.79 12.03
N THR A 174 -20.98 13.75 12.63
CA THR A 174 -22.20 13.88 13.46
C THR A 174 -21.94 14.73 14.69
N ALA A 175 -20.78 14.57 15.34
CA ALA A 175 -20.39 15.41 16.47
C ALA A 175 -20.25 16.90 16.09
N GLN A 176 -19.92 17.21 14.83
CA GLN A 176 -19.74 18.58 14.34
C GLN A 176 -21.02 19.22 13.80
N SER A 177 -21.86 18.45 13.09
CA SER A 177 -23.07 18.93 12.42
C SER A 177 -24.35 18.73 13.24
N GLY A 178 -24.31 17.85 14.26
CA GLY A 178 -25.48 17.41 15.01
C GLY A 178 -26.42 16.47 14.26
N LYS A 179 -26.03 16.00 13.06
CA LYS A 179 -26.83 15.10 12.20
C LYS A 179 -25.93 14.11 11.47
N LEU A 180 -26.46 12.93 11.15
CA LEU A 180 -25.77 11.97 10.27
C LEU A 180 -25.55 12.57 8.88
N VAL A 181 -24.44 12.21 8.24
CA VAL A 181 -24.11 12.68 6.88
C VAL A 181 -24.81 11.84 5.84
N GLY A 182 -25.30 12.51 4.80
CA GLY A 182 -26.10 11.94 3.72
C GLY A 182 -27.54 12.45 3.78
N ASP A 183 -28.36 11.95 2.87
CA ASP A 183 -29.76 12.33 2.77
C ASP A 183 -30.64 11.49 3.71
N HIS A 184 -31.86 11.94 3.97
CA HIS A 184 -32.78 11.26 4.88
C HIS A 184 -33.09 9.82 4.45
N GLU A 185 -33.12 9.57 3.14
CA GLU A 185 -33.38 8.23 2.57
C GLU A 185 -32.12 7.37 2.48
N ARG A 186 -30.94 7.98 2.39
CA ARG A 186 -29.66 7.29 2.23
C ARG A 186 -28.53 8.04 2.94
N ASN A 187 -28.26 7.61 4.16
CA ASN A 187 -27.20 8.16 5.00
C ASN A 187 -26.07 7.15 5.22
N ILE A 188 -24.96 7.62 5.79
CA ILE A 188 -23.79 6.79 6.02
C ILE A 188 -24.06 5.57 6.92
N LEU A 189 -25.00 5.66 7.87
CA LEU A 189 -25.32 4.53 8.73
C LEU A 189 -26.05 3.43 7.94
N SER A 190 -27.02 3.80 7.09
CA SER A 190 -27.70 2.82 6.23
C SER A 190 -26.73 2.17 5.24
N ASP A 191 -25.81 2.93 4.66
CA ASP A 191 -24.79 2.38 3.75
C ASP A 191 -23.85 1.40 4.49
N ILE A 192 -23.38 1.74 5.70
CA ILE A 192 -22.54 0.83 6.51
C ILE A 192 -23.29 -0.46 6.84
N GLN A 193 -24.59 -0.38 7.17
CA GLN A 193 -25.41 -1.55 7.47
C GLN A 193 -25.62 -2.45 6.25
N GLU A 194 -25.98 -1.87 5.10
CA GLU A 194 -26.16 -2.61 3.85
C GLU A 194 -24.86 -3.31 3.42
N LEU A 195 -23.75 -2.59 3.52
CA LEU A 195 -22.43 -3.15 3.25
C LEU A 195 -22.07 -4.27 4.24
N GLY A 196 -22.35 -4.10 5.53
CA GLY A 196 -22.16 -5.14 6.54
C GLY A 196 -22.93 -6.42 6.22
N CYS A 197 -24.23 -6.31 5.91
CA CYS A 197 -25.07 -7.45 5.55
C CYS A 197 -24.65 -8.14 4.25
N SER A 198 -23.91 -7.47 3.36
CA SER A 198 -23.42 -8.07 2.11
C SER A 198 -22.24 -9.03 2.33
N PHE A 199 -21.63 -9.04 3.52
CA PHE A 199 -20.49 -9.88 3.89
C PHE A 199 -20.77 -10.89 5.02
N GLU A 200 -22.01 -10.94 5.53
CA GLU A 200 -22.52 -11.97 6.46
C GLU A 200 -23.16 -13.15 5.70
#